data_AF-A0A2A5XXH1-F1
#
_entry.id   AF-A0A2A5XXH1-F1
#
_cell.length_a   1.000
_cell.length_b   1.000
_cell.length_c   1.000
_cell.angle_alpha   90.00
_cell.angle_beta   90.00
_cell.angle_gamma   90.00
#
_symmetry.space_group_name_H-M   'P 1'
#
loop_
_entity.id
_entity.type
_entity.pdbx_description
1 polymer ?
#
loop_
_entity_poly.entity_id
_entity_poly.type
_entity_poly.pdbx_seq_one_letter_code
_entity_poly.pdbx_strand_id
1 'polypeptide(L)'
;MSGKLNKAKKFYKKTERSSIKAQNPVSIVKTMVNELQKSMGKVIDSTGKENERVVRTKYFSRSLVIIYTLQTTLDFDKGEDLATKLFQIYEYCRQQLIKCFKEQVVEGTYKAINALENIFNVNIEANSNVE
;
A
#
# COMPACT_ATOMS: atom_id res chain seq x y z
N MET A 1 22.98 12.08 40.56
CA MET A 1 23.16 11.91 39.09
C MET A 1 22.64 10.58 38.51
N SER A 2 22.20 9.60 39.33
CA SER A 2 21.79 8.24 38.88
C SER A 2 20.37 8.12 38.25
N GLY A 3 19.44 9.03 38.56
CA GLY A 3 18.04 8.93 38.10
C GLY A 3 17.82 9.18 36.60
N LYS A 4 18.65 9.99 35.95
CA LYS A 4 18.53 10.31 34.51
C LYS A 4 18.91 9.13 33.61
N LEU A 5 19.93 8.35 34.01
CA LEU A 5 20.42 7.19 33.25
C LEU A 5 19.40 6.04 33.23
N ASN A 6 18.71 5.81 34.36
CA ASN A 6 17.66 4.80 34.46
C ASN A 6 16.39 5.15 33.67
N LYS A 7 16.05 6.44 33.58
CA LYS A 7 14.94 6.92 32.73
C LYS A 7 15.24 6.71 31.25
N ALA A 8 16.46 7.05 30.81
CA ALA A 8 16.91 6.84 29.44
C ALA A 8 16.92 5.35 29.04
N LYS A 9 17.46 4.46 29.90
CA LYS A 9 17.41 3.01 29.69
C LYS A 9 15.98 2.46 29.59
N LYS A 10 15.05 2.93 30.44
CA LYS A 10 13.63 2.56 30.35
C LYS A 10 12.97 3.05 29.06
N PHE A 11 13.31 4.25 28.59
CA PHE A 11 12.82 4.76 27.30
C PHE A 11 13.34 3.94 26.13
N TYR A 12 14.64 3.63 26.07
CA TYR A 12 15.20 2.75 25.04
C TYR A 12 14.56 1.35 25.07
N LYS A 13 14.43 0.74 26.25
CA LYS A 13 13.78 -0.58 26.38
C LYS A 13 12.28 -0.55 26.01
N LYS A 14 11.60 0.57 26.25
CA LYS A 14 10.20 0.79 25.86
C LYS A 14 10.09 1.00 24.36
N THR A 15 11.01 1.77 23.76
CA THR A 15 11.12 1.98 22.31
C THR A 15 11.44 0.67 21.60
N GLU A 16 12.41 -0.12 22.09
CA GLU A 16 12.72 -1.48 21.60
C GLU A 16 11.51 -2.42 21.73
N ARG A 17 10.83 -2.44 22.87
CA ARG A 17 9.62 -3.27 23.03
C ARG A 17 8.45 -2.81 22.17
N SER A 18 8.36 -1.51 21.84
CA SER A 18 7.37 -1.00 20.88
C SER A 18 7.77 -1.17 19.42
N SER A 19 9.07 -1.20 19.10
CA SER A 19 9.59 -1.48 17.75
C SER A 19 9.66 -2.98 17.46
N ILE A 20 9.63 -3.83 18.51
CA ILE A 20 9.51 -5.30 18.44
C ILE A 20 8.05 -5.74 18.72
N LYS A 21 7.04 -4.89 18.50
CA LYS A 21 5.88 -5.40 17.77
C LYS A 21 6.29 -5.36 16.31
N ALA A 22 7.13 -6.32 15.92
CA ALA A 22 7.46 -6.53 14.52
C ALA A 22 6.12 -6.61 13.79
N GLN A 23 5.77 -5.56 13.05
CA GLN A 23 4.55 -5.63 12.25
C GLN A 23 4.75 -6.84 11.35
N ASN A 24 3.84 -7.81 11.48
CA ASN A 24 3.82 -8.98 10.62
C ASN A 24 3.99 -8.47 9.17
N PRO A 25 4.89 -9.03 8.35
CA PRO A 25 5.10 -8.60 6.96
C PRO A 25 3.78 -8.40 6.19
N VAL A 26 2.78 -9.23 6.47
CA VAL A 26 1.42 -9.11 5.92
C VAL A 26 0.73 -7.79 6.32
N SER A 27 0.89 -7.33 7.56
CA SER A 27 0.36 -6.03 8.05
C SER A 27 1.02 -4.85 7.34
N ILE A 28 2.32 -4.94 7.05
CA ILE A 28 3.05 -3.91 6.31
C ILE A 28 2.51 -3.83 4.89
N VAL A 29 2.38 -4.96 4.21
CA VAL A 29 1.80 -5.04 2.86
C VAL A 29 0.37 -4.47 2.84
N LYS A 30 -0.48 -4.86 3.80
CA LYS A 30 -1.85 -4.32 3.94
C LYS A 30 -1.85 -2.80 4.11
N THR A 31 -0.94 -2.27 4.91
CA THR A 31 -0.81 -0.82 5.12
C THR A 31 -0.42 -0.11 3.82
N MET A 32 0.54 -0.67 3.08
CA MET A 32 0.95 -0.14 1.78
C MET A 32 -0.16 -0.19 0.75
N VAL A 33 -0.92 -1.28 0.67
CA VAL A 33 -2.07 -1.41 -0.25
C VAL A 33 -3.17 -0.40 0.08
N ASN A 34 -3.49 -0.21 1.36
CA ASN A 34 -4.45 0.82 1.77
C ASN A 34 -3.97 2.23 1.37
N GLU A 35 -2.68 2.51 1.53
CA GLU A 35 -2.11 3.79 1.12
C GLU A 35 -2.08 3.96 -0.41
N LEU A 36 -1.89 2.86 -1.15
CA LEU A 36 -2.02 2.84 -2.60
C LEU A 36 -3.45 3.18 -3.03
N GLN A 37 -4.45 2.52 -2.47
CA GLN A 37 -5.86 2.78 -2.78
C GLN A 37 -6.25 4.24 -2.50
N LYS A 38 -5.84 4.79 -1.35
CA LYS A 38 -6.06 6.21 -1.02
C LYS A 38 -5.38 7.15 -2.01
N SER A 39 -4.15 6.85 -2.39
CA SER A 39 -3.37 7.68 -3.32
C SER A 39 -3.98 7.64 -4.73
N MET A 40 -4.38 6.46 -5.22
CA MET A 40 -5.08 6.30 -6.50
C MET A 40 -6.43 7.02 -6.48
N GLY A 41 -7.18 6.93 -5.38
CA GLY A 41 -8.42 7.69 -5.17
C GLY A 41 -8.19 9.20 -5.28
N LYS A 42 -7.09 9.73 -4.73
CA LYS A 42 -6.75 11.16 -4.88
C LYS A 42 -6.38 11.55 -6.31
N VAL A 43 -5.79 10.65 -7.09
CA VAL A 43 -5.56 10.89 -8.52
C VAL A 43 -6.91 11.00 -9.25
N ILE A 44 -7.85 10.11 -8.97
CA ILE A 44 -9.21 10.16 -9.52
C ILE A 44 -9.91 11.47 -9.12
N ASP A 45 -9.97 11.78 -7.82
CA ASP A 45 -10.64 12.97 -7.28
C ASP A 45 -10.18 14.27 -7.96
N SER A 46 -8.89 14.33 -8.32
CA SER A 46 -8.23 15.51 -8.89
C SER A 46 -8.13 15.50 -10.42
N THR A 47 -8.61 14.44 -11.09
CA THR A 47 -8.62 14.35 -12.55
C THR A 47 -9.65 15.30 -13.14
N GLY A 48 -9.31 15.97 -14.26
CA GLY A 48 -10.15 16.99 -14.88
C GLY A 48 -10.19 18.35 -14.16
N LYS A 49 -9.56 18.47 -12.98
CA LYS A 49 -9.50 19.71 -12.19
C LYS A 49 -8.15 20.39 -12.36
N GLU A 50 -8.13 21.55 -13.02
CA GLU A 50 -6.88 22.28 -13.29
C GLU A 50 -6.25 22.88 -12.02
N ASN A 51 -7.07 23.38 -11.09
CA ASN A 51 -6.61 23.89 -9.80
C ASN A 51 -6.01 22.79 -8.89
N GLU A 52 -6.23 21.51 -9.20
CA GLU A 52 -5.70 20.37 -8.44
C GLU A 52 -4.55 19.64 -9.15
N ARG A 53 -3.98 20.21 -10.23
CA ARG A 53 -2.87 19.58 -11.00
C ARG A 53 -1.67 19.17 -10.14
N VAL A 54 -1.28 20.00 -9.16
CA VAL A 54 -0.17 19.72 -8.25
C VAL A 54 -0.50 18.53 -7.34
N VAL A 55 -1.73 18.48 -6.82
CA VAL A 55 -2.25 17.38 -6.00
C VAL A 55 -2.25 16.08 -6.80
N ARG A 56 -2.78 16.12 -8.03
CA ARG A 56 -2.83 14.97 -8.94
C ARG A 56 -1.44 14.40 -9.20
N THR A 57 -0.47 15.26 -9.51
CA THR A 57 0.91 14.86 -9.79
C THR A 57 1.59 14.24 -8.57
N LYS A 58 1.38 14.83 -7.37
CA LYS A 58 1.91 14.31 -6.11
C LYS A 58 1.41 12.89 -5.83
N TYR A 59 0.10 12.67 -5.91
CA TYR A 59 -0.50 11.37 -5.60
C TYR A 59 -0.27 10.33 -6.70
N PHE A 60 -0.12 10.76 -7.96
CA PHE A 60 0.33 9.92 -9.06
C PHE A 60 1.72 9.32 -8.78
N SER A 61 2.71 10.17 -8.52
CA SER A 61 4.08 9.72 -8.20
C SER A 61 4.12 8.85 -6.95
N ARG A 62 3.37 9.22 -5.89
CA ARG A 62 3.26 8.41 -4.67
C ARG A 62 2.73 7.01 -4.95
N SER A 63 1.69 6.89 -5.77
CA SER A 63 1.11 5.59 -6.13
C SER A 63 2.13 4.71 -6.89
N LEU A 64 2.87 5.28 -7.84
CA LEU A 64 3.91 4.54 -8.58
C LEU A 64 5.03 4.03 -7.68
N VAL A 65 5.47 4.84 -6.72
CA VAL A 65 6.49 4.42 -5.73
C VAL A 65 5.96 3.25 -4.89
N ILE A 66 4.72 3.32 -4.40
CA ILE A 66 4.14 2.24 -3.61
C ILE A 66 4.01 0.95 -4.43
N ILE A 67 3.54 1.04 -5.68
CA ILE A 67 3.44 -0.10 -6.60
C ILE A 67 4.82 -0.75 -6.80
N TYR A 68 5.83 0.04 -7.13
CA TYR A 68 7.18 -0.46 -7.35
C TYR A 68 7.75 -1.15 -6.10
N THR A 69 7.56 -0.56 -4.92
CA THR A 69 7.98 -1.19 -3.66
C THR A 69 7.25 -2.51 -3.44
N LEU A 70 5.93 -2.58 -3.65
CA LEU A 70 5.17 -3.83 -3.51
C LEU A 70 5.68 -4.91 -4.48
N GLN A 71 5.89 -4.57 -5.76
CA GLN A 71 6.38 -5.48 -6.79
C GLN A 71 7.78 -6.03 -6.44
N THR A 72 8.71 -5.16 -6.01
CA THR A 72 10.09 -5.56 -5.69
C THR A 72 10.22 -6.35 -4.40
N THR A 73 9.20 -6.34 -3.54
CA THR A 73 9.16 -7.13 -2.30
C THR A 73 8.56 -8.52 -2.47
N LEU A 74 8.07 -8.89 -3.65
CA LEU A 74 7.51 -10.22 -3.91
C LEU A 74 8.62 -11.28 -3.96
N ASP A 75 8.41 -12.38 -3.25
CA ASP A 75 9.25 -13.58 -3.30
C ASP A 75 8.65 -14.56 -4.31
N PHE A 76 9.28 -14.69 -5.48
CA PHE A 76 8.84 -15.60 -6.53
C PHE A 76 9.34 -17.04 -6.33
N ASP A 77 10.38 -17.23 -5.51
CA ASP A 77 10.98 -18.55 -5.28
C ASP A 77 10.09 -19.42 -4.36
N LYS A 78 9.34 -18.79 -3.44
CA LYS A 78 8.53 -19.49 -2.41
C LYS A 78 7.02 -19.43 -2.62
N GLY A 79 6.54 -18.97 -3.77
CA GLY A 79 5.10 -18.76 -3.98
C GLY A 79 4.74 -18.30 -5.38
N GLU A 80 5.27 -18.99 -6.39
CA GLU A 80 5.18 -18.62 -7.81
C GLU A 80 3.77 -18.17 -8.24
N ASP A 81 2.73 -18.91 -7.89
CA ASP A 81 1.34 -18.59 -8.26
C ASP A 81 0.79 -17.34 -7.59
N LEU A 82 1.06 -17.14 -6.29
CA LEU A 82 0.54 -15.99 -5.55
C LEU A 82 1.33 -14.72 -5.88
N ALA A 83 2.66 -14.82 -5.91
CA ALA A 83 3.54 -13.72 -6.28
C ALA A 83 3.23 -13.24 -7.71
N THR A 84 3.02 -14.16 -8.66
CA THR A 84 2.61 -13.83 -10.03
C THR A 84 1.28 -13.10 -10.08
N LYS A 85 0.25 -13.58 -9.37
CA LYS A 85 -1.06 -12.91 -9.32
C LYS A 85 -0.99 -11.52 -8.70
N LEU A 86 -0.25 -11.37 -7.60
CA LEU A 86 -0.04 -10.06 -6.97
C LEU A 86 0.71 -9.11 -7.89
N PHE A 87 1.77 -9.58 -8.56
CA PHE A 87 2.51 -8.79 -9.53
C PHE A 87 1.61 -8.32 -10.69
N GLN A 88 0.80 -9.20 -11.27
CA GLN A 88 -0.14 -8.87 -12.34
C GLN A 88 -1.13 -7.78 -11.92
N ILE A 89 -1.65 -7.85 -10.70
CA ILE A 89 -2.59 -6.85 -10.18
C ILE A 89 -1.89 -5.51 -9.95
N TYR A 90 -0.69 -5.51 -9.40
CA TYR A 90 0.10 -4.29 -9.24
C TYR A 90 0.44 -3.65 -10.59
N GLU A 91 0.76 -4.47 -11.60
CA GLU A 91 1.02 -3.98 -12.95
C GLU A 91 -0.24 -3.43 -13.61
N TYR A 92 -1.39 -4.08 -13.42
CA TYR A 92 -2.67 -3.55 -13.87
C TYR A 92 -2.97 -2.18 -13.23
N CYS A 93 -2.74 -2.03 -11.92
CA CYS A 93 -2.88 -0.73 -11.24
C CYS A 93 -1.99 0.35 -11.87
N ARG A 94 -0.73 0.02 -12.15
CA ARG A 94 0.23 0.93 -12.79
C ARG A 94 -0.26 1.38 -14.17
N GLN A 95 -0.69 0.44 -15.00
CA GLN A 95 -1.18 0.74 -16.36
C GLN A 95 -2.41 1.64 -16.34
N GLN A 96 -3.39 1.32 -15.50
CA GLN A 96 -4.61 2.12 -15.39
C GLN A 96 -4.34 3.51 -14.82
N LEU A 97 -3.41 3.62 -13.86
CA LEU A 97 -3.03 4.90 -13.30
C LEU A 97 -2.31 5.81 -14.31
N ILE A 98 -1.40 5.24 -15.13
CA ILE A 98 -0.74 5.97 -16.22
C ILE A 98 -1.77 6.45 -17.24
N LYS A 99 -2.73 5.58 -17.61
CA LYS A 99 -3.81 5.94 -18.52
C LYS A 99 -4.66 7.07 -17.96
N CYS A 100 -5.09 6.97 -16.69
CA CYS A 100 -5.84 8.02 -16.00
C CYS A 100 -5.07 9.35 -15.98
N PHE A 101 -3.78 9.33 -15.66
CA PHE A 101 -2.99 10.54 -15.58
C PHE A 101 -2.80 11.22 -16.95
N LYS A 102 -2.61 10.43 -18.02
CA LYS A 102 -2.36 10.94 -19.38
C LYS A 102 -3.63 11.33 -20.13
N GLU A 103 -4.66 10.51 -20.02
CA GLU A 103 -5.87 10.57 -20.84
C GLU A 103 -7.09 11.08 -20.06
N GLN A 104 -6.95 11.30 -18.74
CA GLN A 104 -8.05 11.70 -17.85
C GLN A 104 -9.21 10.68 -17.79
N VAL A 105 -8.92 9.40 -18.08
CA VAL A 105 -9.88 8.29 -18.01
C VAL A 105 -9.80 7.59 -16.65
N VAL A 106 -10.85 7.71 -15.82
CA VAL A 106 -10.81 7.29 -14.40
C VAL A 106 -11.33 5.87 -14.16
N GLU A 107 -12.17 5.33 -15.05
CA GLU A 107 -12.90 4.07 -14.87
C GLU A 107 -11.95 2.88 -14.66
N GLY A 108 -10.85 2.86 -15.41
CA GLY A 108 -9.82 1.85 -15.26
C GLY A 108 -9.15 1.89 -13.88
N THR A 109 -8.92 3.08 -13.35
CA THR A 109 -8.30 3.26 -12.03
C THR A 109 -9.26 2.86 -10.91
N TYR A 110 -10.56 3.15 -11.05
CA TYR A 110 -11.58 2.63 -10.14
C TYR A 110 -11.60 1.10 -10.13
N LYS A 111 -11.60 0.46 -11.31
CA LYS A 111 -11.55 -1.01 -11.41
C LYS A 111 -10.30 -1.59 -10.75
N ALA A 112 -9.16 -0.93 -10.89
CA ALA A 112 -7.92 -1.35 -10.24
C ALA A 112 -7.96 -1.23 -8.71
N ILE A 113 -8.53 -0.15 -8.16
CA ILE A 113 -8.75 0.02 -6.72
C ILE A 113 -9.65 -1.10 -6.17
N ASN A 114 -10.74 -1.42 -6.87
CA ASN A 114 -11.66 -2.48 -6.48
C ASN A 114 -11.01 -3.86 -6.55
N ALA A 115 -10.15 -4.11 -7.55
CA ALA A 115 -9.40 -5.37 -7.64
C ALA A 115 -8.45 -5.55 -6.45
N LEU A 116 -7.77 -4.48 -6.02
CA LEU A 116 -6.97 -4.49 -4.78
C LEU A 116 -7.86 -4.76 -3.55
N GLU A 117 -9.01 -4.10 -3.46
CA GLU A 117 -9.93 -4.28 -2.36
C GLU A 117 -10.39 -5.75 -2.25
N ASN A 118 -10.81 -6.34 -3.35
CA ASN A 118 -11.26 -7.74 -3.39
C ASN A 118 -10.18 -8.70 -2.89
N ILE A 119 -8.92 -8.50 -3.28
CA ILE A 119 -7.82 -9.39 -2.85
C ILE A 119 -7.54 -9.25 -1.35
N PHE A 120 -7.59 -8.02 -0.82
CA PHE A 120 -7.15 -7.75 0.55
C PHE A 120 -8.29 -7.79 1.58
N ASN A 121 -9.55 -7.65 1.18
CA ASN A 121 -10.74 -7.73 2.04
C ASN A 121 -11.41 -9.11 2.02
N VAL A 122 -11.39 -9.89 0.93
CA VAL A 122 -11.96 -11.27 0.90
C VAL A 122 -11.21 -12.22 1.85
N ASN A 123 -9.95 -11.93 2.18
CA ASN A 123 -9.15 -12.68 3.14
C ASN A 123 -9.58 -12.53 4.61
N ILE A 124 -10.66 -11.79 4.90
CA ILE A 124 -11.24 -11.67 6.26
C ILE A 124 -12.21 -12.82 6.55
N GLU A 125 -12.97 -13.30 5.57
CA GLU A 125 -13.98 -14.36 5.79
C GLU A 125 -13.37 -15.77 5.89
N ALA A 126 -12.20 -16.00 5.29
CA ALA A 126 -11.53 -17.29 5.33
C ALA A 126 -10.79 -17.57 6.67
N ASN A 127 -10.56 -16.54 7.50
CA ASN A 127 -9.86 -16.67 8.78
C ASN A 127 -10.79 -16.50 10.01
N SER A 128 -12.09 -16.30 9.80
CA SER A 128 -13.09 -16.21 10.89
C SER A 128 -13.85 -17.52 11.14
N ASN A 129 -13.53 -18.60 10.43
CA ASN A 129 -14.18 -19.90 10.56
C ASN A 129 -13.26 -21.00 11.13
N VAL A 130 -12.22 -20.61 11.87
CA VAL A 130 -11.39 -21.55 12.65
C VAL A 130 -11.25 -21.01 14.08
N GLU A 131 -12.37 -21.00 14.81
CA GLU A 131 -12.42 -21.20 16.27
C GLU A 131 -13.67 -22.02 16.60
#